data_AF-S0GP75-F1
#
_entry.id   AF-S0GP75-F1
#
_cell.length_a   1.000
_cell.length_b   1.000
_cell.length_c   1.000
_cell.angle_alpha   90.00
_cell.angle_beta   90.00
_cell.angle_gamma   90.00
#
_symmetry.space_group_name_H-M   'P 1'
#
loop_
_entity.id
_entity.type
_entity.pdbx_description
1 polymer ?
#
loop_
_entity_poly.entity_id
_entity_poly.type
_entity_poly.pdbx_seq_one_letter_code
_entity_poly.pdbx_strand_id
1 'polypeptide(L)'
;MEKRIKQSDVWDVMQTKDERGRYKMFSFSYVRLNESREGNGSPGSIEHYEAAVFSSIHAKGSTVNIRIKGERFPRKFVRCMIIRINGKKIYA
;
A
#
# COMPACT_ATOMS: atom_id res chain seq x y z
N MET A 1 -17.35 -12.23 9.39
CA MET A 1 -16.54 -11.28 10.18
C MET A 1 -15.38 -10.82 9.31
N GLU A 2 -15.28 -9.53 8.99
CA GLU A 2 -14.19 -9.00 8.15
C GLU A 2 -12.87 -9.07 8.92
N LYS A 3 -11.82 -9.66 8.31
CA LYS A 3 -10.50 -9.77 8.95
C LYS A 3 -9.87 -8.37 9.06
N ARG A 4 -9.35 -8.05 10.24
CA ARG A 4 -8.76 -6.74 10.54
C ARG A 4 -7.27 -6.86 10.88
N ILE A 5 -6.51 -5.77 10.66
CA ILE A 5 -5.09 -5.66 11.02
C ILE A 5 -4.82 -4.29 11.63
N LYS A 6 -4.00 -4.24 12.70
CA LYS A 6 -3.61 -2.97 13.31
C LYS A 6 -2.75 -2.19 12.35
N GLN A 7 -2.86 -0.86 12.41
CA GLN A 7 -2.07 -0.02 11.54
C GLN A 7 -0.55 -0.11 11.78
N SER A 8 -0.12 -0.47 13.00
CA SER A 8 1.29 -0.79 13.32
C SER A 8 1.83 -1.96 12.49
N ASP A 9 1.00 -2.99 12.29
CA ASP A 9 1.43 -4.30 11.75
C ASP A 9 1.45 -4.31 10.22
N VAL A 10 0.90 -3.28 9.58
CA VAL A 10 0.90 -3.12 8.11
C VAL A 10 2.33 -3.13 7.57
N TRP A 11 3.27 -2.58 8.33
CA TRP A 11 4.67 -2.52 7.94
C TRP A 11 5.34 -3.88 7.88
N ASP A 12 5.01 -4.75 8.82
CA ASP A 12 5.56 -6.10 8.85
C ASP A 12 5.06 -6.90 7.66
N VAL A 13 3.78 -6.71 7.29
CA VAL A 13 3.21 -7.33 6.09
C VAL A 13 3.90 -6.84 4.82
N MET A 14 4.07 -5.52 4.65
CA MET A 14 4.70 -4.96 3.45
C MET A 14 6.18 -5.34 3.31
N GLN A 15 6.91 -5.41 4.43
CA GLN A 15 8.34 -5.69 4.45
C GLN A 15 8.67 -7.18 4.53
N THR A 16 7.67 -8.06 4.59
CA THR A 16 7.89 -9.50 4.56
C THR A 16 8.70 -9.89 3.32
N LYS A 17 9.81 -10.61 3.53
CA LYS A 17 10.67 -11.12 2.45
C LYS A 17 10.39 -12.60 2.16
N ASP A 18 10.66 -13.02 0.93
CA ASP A 18 10.73 -14.43 0.56
C ASP A 18 12.07 -15.05 1.00
N GLU A 19 12.21 -16.36 0.81
CA GLU A 19 13.42 -17.13 1.13
C GLU A 19 14.67 -16.64 0.38
N ARG A 20 14.49 -15.87 -0.71
CA ARG A 20 15.56 -15.27 -1.52
C ARG A 20 15.86 -13.82 -1.10
N GLY A 21 15.28 -13.35 0.00
CA GLY A 21 15.48 -12.00 0.52
C GLY A 21 14.74 -10.89 -0.24
N ARG A 22 13.83 -11.23 -1.16
CA ARG A 22 13.05 -10.26 -1.94
C ARG A 22 11.73 -9.96 -1.26
N TYR A 23 11.28 -8.71 -1.27
CA TYR A 23 9.96 -8.36 -0.71
C TYR A 23 8.83 -9.11 -1.42
N LYS A 24 7.92 -9.69 -0.63
CA LYS A 24 6.75 -10.41 -1.15
C LYS A 24 5.75 -9.43 -1.74
N MET A 25 5.00 -9.90 -2.73
CA MET A 25 3.87 -9.14 -3.28
C MET A 25 2.73 -9.09 -2.27
N PHE A 26 2.00 -7.98 -2.29
CA PHE A 26 0.77 -7.80 -1.54
C PHE A 26 -0.26 -7.06 -2.38
N SER A 27 -1.54 -7.27 -2.06
CA SER A 27 -2.64 -6.43 -2.55
C SER A 27 -2.95 -5.36 -1.52
N PHE A 28 -3.38 -4.18 -1.95
CA PHE A 28 -3.80 -3.12 -1.03
C PHE A 28 -4.84 -2.21 -1.66
N SER A 29 -5.59 -1.52 -0.81
CA SER A 29 -6.44 -0.41 -1.22
C SER A 29 -6.03 0.85 -0.49
N TYR A 30 -6.09 1.98 -1.18
CA TYR A 30 -5.81 3.27 -0.59
C TYR A 30 -6.82 4.34 -1.01
N VAL A 31 -6.97 5.36 -0.16
CA VAL A 31 -7.77 6.56 -0.44
C VAL A 31 -6.91 7.55 -1.22
N ARG A 32 -7.40 7.98 -2.37
CA ARG A 32 -6.78 9.02 -3.18
C ARG A 32 -7.07 10.40 -2.58
N LEU A 33 -6.04 11.21 -2.34
CA LEU A 33 -6.23 12.57 -1.78
C LEU A 33 -6.32 13.66 -2.85
N ASN A 34 -5.72 13.43 -4.01
CA ASN A 34 -5.60 14.43 -5.07
C ASN A 34 -6.19 13.87 -6.37
N GLU A 35 -6.63 14.76 -7.25
CA GLU A 35 -7.06 14.39 -8.60
C GLU A 35 -5.98 13.60 -9.33
N SER A 36 -6.41 12.61 -10.10
CA SER A 36 -5.50 11.90 -10.98
C SER A 36 -5.24 12.68 -12.25
N ARG A 37 -3.95 12.87 -12.59
CA ARG A 37 -3.56 13.36 -13.92
C ARG A 37 -3.95 12.41 -15.05
N GLU A 38 -4.18 11.13 -14.73
CA GLU A 38 -4.56 10.08 -15.69
C GLU A 38 -6.08 9.89 -15.78
N GLY A 39 -6.89 10.72 -15.11
CA GLY A 39 -8.36 10.64 -15.12
C GLY A 39 -8.96 9.41 -14.42
N ASN A 40 -8.13 8.57 -13.81
CA ASN A 40 -8.52 7.30 -13.17
C ASN A 40 -8.91 7.46 -11.69
N GLY A 41 -9.58 8.56 -11.31
CA GLY A 41 -10.12 8.73 -9.95
C GLY A 41 -10.15 10.18 -9.46
N SER A 42 -11.11 10.48 -8.56
CA SER A 42 -11.28 11.77 -7.89
C SER A 42 -10.72 11.74 -6.45
N PRO A 43 -10.46 12.91 -5.83
CA PRO A 43 -10.20 12.97 -4.39
C PRO A 43 -11.29 12.24 -3.59
N GLY A 44 -10.88 11.41 -2.65
CA GLY A 44 -11.74 10.54 -1.85
C GLY A 44 -12.04 9.18 -2.49
N SER A 45 -11.68 8.94 -3.76
CA SER A 45 -11.84 7.62 -4.37
C SER A 45 -10.98 6.58 -3.67
N ILE A 46 -11.47 5.33 -3.64
CA ILE A 46 -10.70 4.18 -3.20
C ILE A 46 -10.17 3.48 -4.43
N GLU A 47 -8.85 3.39 -4.51
CA GLU A 47 -8.17 2.61 -5.53
C GLU A 47 -7.74 1.26 -4.97
N HIS A 48 -7.73 0.24 -5.82
CA HIS A 48 -7.27 -1.10 -5.47
C HIS A 48 -6.14 -1.55 -6.38
N TYR A 49 -5.11 -2.14 -5.78
CA TYR A 49 -4.04 -2.80 -6.51
C TYR A 49 -3.92 -4.26 -6.06
N GLU A 50 -4.07 -5.16 -7.02
CA GLU A 50 -3.99 -6.61 -6.82
C GLU A 50 -2.57 -7.08 -6.50
N ALA A 51 -1.56 -6.40 -7.05
CA ALA A 51 -0.17 -6.78 -6.88
C ALA A 51 0.75 -5.58 -6.82
N ALA A 52 1.47 -5.46 -5.71
CA ALA A 52 2.51 -4.47 -5.51
C ALA A 52 3.64 -5.00 -4.62
N VAL A 53 4.80 -4.36 -4.68
CA VAL A 53 6.01 -4.74 -3.93
C VAL A 53 6.53 -3.54 -3.16
N PHE A 54 6.91 -3.76 -1.90
CA PHE A 54 7.55 -2.73 -1.10
C PHE A 54 8.88 -2.30 -1.70
N SER A 55 9.15 -0.99 -1.70
CA SER A 55 10.42 -0.44 -2.18
C SER A 55 11.22 0.18 -1.04
N SER A 56 10.67 1.16 -0.34
CA SER A 56 11.35 1.86 0.76
C SER A 56 10.36 2.59 1.66
N ILE A 57 10.79 2.93 2.88
CA ILE A 57 10.04 3.76 3.82
C ILE A 57 10.79 5.08 4.03
N HIS A 58 10.06 6.19 4.11
CA HIS A 58 10.68 7.48 4.43
C HIS A 58 10.98 7.57 5.93
N ALA A 59 12.02 8.31 6.31
CA ALA A 59 12.57 8.37 7.68
C ALA A 59 11.55 8.68 8.81
N LYS A 60 10.43 9.35 8.49
CA LYS A 60 9.37 9.66 9.46
C LYS A 60 8.33 8.52 9.63
N GLY A 61 8.48 7.40 8.91
CA GLY A 61 7.61 6.23 9.01
C GLY A 61 6.15 6.44 8.60
N SER A 62 5.80 7.61 8.06
CA SER A 62 4.42 7.97 7.70
C SER A 62 4.10 7.73 6.21
N THR A 63 5.13 7.61 5.37
CA THR A 63 5.00 7.39 3.94
C THR A 63 5.87 6.24 3.47
N VAL A 64 5.35 5.47 2.52
CA VAL A 64 5.99 4.31 1.92
C VAL A 64 6.03 4.44 0.40
N ASN A 65 7.12 4.00 -0.20
CA ASN A 65 7.23 3.83 -1.64
C ASN A 65 6.89 2.39 -1.98
N ILE A 66 5.92 2.22 -2.85
CA ILE A 66 5.41 0.92 -3.30
C ILE A 66 5.49 0.90 -4.82
N ARG A 67 6.07 -0.16 -5.38
CA ARG A 67 6.09 -0.40 -6.82
C ARG A 67 4.90 -1.27 -7.20
N ILE A 68 3.94 -0.70 -7.94
CA ILE A 68 2.80 -1.45 -8.47
C ILE A 68 3.30 -2.37 -9.59
N LYS A 69 2.71 -3.57 -9.70
CA LYS A 69 3.06 -4.52 -10.76
C LYS A 69 2.86 -3.87 -12.14
N GLY A 70 3.87 -3.98 -13.00
CA GLY A 70 3.86 -3.39 -14.34
C GLY A 70 4.45 -1.97 -14.39
N GLU A 71 4.66 -1.31 -13.26
CA GLU A 71 5.27 0.01 -13.23
C GLU A 71 6.78 -0.05 -13.09
N ARG A 72 7.46 0.85 -13.82
CA ARG A 72 8.92 0.99 -13.75
C ARG A 72 9.37 1.65 -12.44
N PHE A 73 8.62 2.64 -11.95
CA PHE A 73 9.01 3.48 -10.82
C PHE A 73 8.06 3.30 -9.63
N PRO A 74 8.55 3.26 -8.39
CA PRO A 74 7.70 3.25 -7.21
C PRO A 74 6.88 4.53 -7.05
N ARG A 75 5.67 4.41 -6.50
CA ARG A 75 4.80 5.53 -6.11
C ARG A 75 4.81 5.70 -4.59
N LYS A 76 4.67 6.94 -4.13
CA LYS A 76 4.62 7.31 -2.71
C LYS A 76 3.19 7.26 -2.19
N PHE A 77 2.98 6.58 -1.07
CA PHE A 77 1.69 6.48 -0.37
C PHE A 77 1.84 6.88 1.10
N VAL A 78 0.79 7.43 1.68
CA VAL A 78 0.69 7.76 3.12
C VAL A 78 -0.02 6.62 3.83
N ARG A 79 0.51 6.20 4.98
CA ARG A 79 -0.02 5.03 5.72
C ARG A 79 -1.49 5.16 6.11
N CYS A 80 -1.96 6.35 6.49
CA CYS A 80 -3.36 6.58 6.86
C CYS A 80 -4.34 6.45 5.69
N MET A 81 -3.84 6.54 4.47
CA MET A 81 -4.67 6.36 3.28
C MET A 81 -4.78 4.89 2.89
N ILE A 82 -3.81 4.05 3.28
CA ILE A 82 -3.89 2.61 3.02
C ILE A 82 -4.91 2.05 4.01
N ILE A 83 -6.03 1.58 3.47
CA ILE A 83 -7.21 1.17 4.25
C ILE A 83 -7.42 -0.34 4.24
N ARG A 84 -6.78 -1.05 3.30
CA ARG A 84 -6.79 -2.51 3.22
C ARG A 84 -5.45 -3.04 2.78
N ILE A 85 -5.08 -4.21 3.28
CA ILE A 85 -3.91 -4.97 2.81
C ILE A 85 -4.22 -6.47 2.83
N ASN A 86 -3.95 -7.18 1.73
CA ASN A 86 -4.20 -8.61 1.56
C ASN A 86 -5.61 -9.03 2.01
N GLY A 87 -6.62 -8.25 1.61
CA GLY A 87 -8.02 -8.46 1.96
C GLY A 87 -8.40 -8.15 3.42
N LYS A 88 -7.47 -7.69 4.25
CA LYS A 88 -7.73 -7.26 5.64
C LYS A 88 -7.97 -5.76 5.72
N LYS A 89 -8.99 -5.34 6.46
CA LYS A 89 -9.24 -3.92 6.75
C LYS A 89 -8.27 -3.42 7.82
N ILE A 90 -7.67 -2.26 7.59
CA ILE A 90 -6.78 -1.61 8.55
C ILE A 90 -7.62 -0.85 9.57
N TYR A 91 -7.29 -1.00 10.86
CA TYR A 91 -7.88 -0.22 11.94
C TYR A 91 -6.78 0.44 12.78
N ALA A 92 -7.15 1.58 13.37
CA ALA A 92 -6.30 2.36 14.27
C ALA A 92 -6.07 1.63 15.59
#